data_AF-A0AAD8I2U0-F1
#
_entry.id   AF-A0AAD8I2U0-F1
#
_cell.length_a   1.000
_cell.length_b   1.000
_cell.length_c   1.000
_cell.angle_alpha   90.00
_cell.angle_beta   90.00
_cell.angle_gamma   90.00
#
_symmetry.space_group_name_H-M   'P 1'
#
loop_
_entity.id
_entity.type
_entity.pdbx_description
1 polymer ?
#
loop_
_entity_poly.entity_id
_entity_poly.type
_entity_poly.pdbx_seq_one_letter_code
_entity_poly.pdbx_strand_id
1 'polypeptide(L)'
;MTRRKQNSNGGGEINSPLGIWRDSTGRHLKSDAEIAAVISHEVGHLVARHPAESFTKAVLLAIGVIIIVLGSLGILPPAKFFLNPSRILPPAEIFLNPSRRRREKEADYIGQLLMASAGYDPRECPKVYEKLDQDHSSHSKYSALFLTHPSGRERSQALSEPQVMTEAMTRFSKVMERQRGLNSETGMLHN
;
A
#
# COMPACT_ATOMS: atom_id res chain seq x y z
N MET A 1 -40.72 -43.81 -2.11
CA MET A 1 -39.38 -43.23 -1.94
C MET A 1 -38.94 -42.63 -3.27
N THR A 2 -39.07 -41.31 -3.39
CA THR A 2 -38.91 -40.51 -4.62
C THR A 2 -37.61 -39.72 -4.60
N ARG A 3 -36.82 -39.77 -5.68
CA ARG A 3 -36.10 -38.63 -6.34
C ARG A 3 -35.29 -39.16 -7.52
N ARG A 4 -35.79 -39.12 -8.76
CA ARG A 4 -35.72 -38.01 -9.75
C ARG A 4 -34.31 -37.39 -9.87
N LYS A 5 -33.56 -37.84 -10.89
CA LYS A 5 -32.50 -37.05 -11.53
C LYS A 5 -33.13 -35.78 -12.14
N GLN A 6 -32.52 -34.62 -11.90
CA GLN A 6 -32.61 -33.47 -12.79
C GLN A 6 -31.22 -32.88 -12.99
N ASN A 7 -30.84 -32.76 -14.25
CA ASN A 7 -29.81 -31.85 -14.75
C ASN A 7 -30.28 -30.41 -14.51
N SER A 8 -29.34 -29.49 -14.22
CA SER A 8 -29.33 -28.17 -14.84
C SER A 8 -28.10 -27.39 -14.42
N ASN A 9 -27.35 -26.92 -15.43
CA ASN A 9 -26.60 -25.66 -15.47
C ASN A 9 -26.11 -25.11 -14.12
N GLY A 10 -24.81 -25.23 -13.87
CA GLY A 10 -24.12 -24.47 -12.82
C GLY A 10 -24.01 -23.00 -13.23
N GLY A 11 -25.14 -22.30 -13.23
CA GLY A 11 -25.20 -20.85 -13.30
C GLY A 11 -24.49 -20.25 -12.10
N GLY A 12 -23.70 -19.21 -12.34
CA GLY A 12 -23.25 -18.31 -11.30
C GLY A 12 -24.49 -17.62 -10.71
N GLU A 13 -24.96 -18.13 -9.57
CA GLU A 13 -26.02 -17.48 -8.81
C GLU A 13 -25.41 -16.36 -7.96
N ILE A 14 -25.61 -15.14 -8.46
CA ILE A 14 -25.67 -13.91 -7.68
C ILE A 14 -26.94 -13.93 -6.82
N ASN A 15 -26.81 -13.72 -5.50
CA ASN A 15 -27.54 -12.69 -4.76
C ASN A 15 -27.34 -12.77 -3.23
N SER A 16 -26.62 -11.80 -2.67
CA SER A 16 -26.97 -11.24 -1.35
C SER A 16 -26.51 -9.78 -1.21
N PRO A 17 -27.25 -8.90 -0.51
CA PRO A 17 -27.05 -7.45 -0.53
C PRO A 17 -25.87 -6.94 0.32
N LEU A 18 -24.97 -7.83 0.77
CA LEU A 18 -23.86 -7.51 1.67
C LEU A 18 -22.48 -7.90 1.14
N GLY A 19 -22.36 -8.20 -0.16
CA GLY A 19 -21.09 -8.07 -0.88
C GLY A 19 -19.89 -8.86 -0.36
N ILE A 20 -20.05 -10.13 0.00
CA ILE A 20 -18.92 -11.05 0.15
C ILE A 20 -18.84 -11.92 -1.09
N TRP A 21 -17.93 -11.59 -2.02
CA TRP A 21 -17.53 -12.48 -3.10
C TRP A 21 -16.69 -13.62 -2.53
N ARG A 22 -17.05 -14.87 -2.84
CA ARG A 22 -16.31 -16.06 -2.43
C ARG A 22 -16.17 -16.97 -3.65
N ASP A 23 -14.95 -17.26 -4.07
CA ASP A 23 -14.71 -18.30 -5.08
C ASP A 23 -14.72 -19.71 -4.45
N SER A 24 -14.75 -20.73 -5.29
CA SER A 24 -14.91 -22.14 -4.89
C SER A 24 -13.63 -22.81 -4.35
N THR A 25 -12.50 -22.11 -4.21
CA THR A 25 -11.18 -22.76 -3.97
C THR A 25 -10.36 -22.22 -2.79
N GLY A 26 -10.66 -21.04 -2.26
CA GLY A 26 -10.42 -20.72 -0.86
C GLY A 26 -8.96 -20.64 -0.34
N ARG A 27 -7.99 -20.03 -1.04
CA ARG A 27 -6.67 -19.69 -0.43
C ARG A 27 -5.96 -18.40 -0.96
N HIS A 28 -5.62 -17.52 0.00
CA HIS A 28 -4.55 -16.49 0.09
C HIS A 28 -4.13 -15.76 -1.21
N LEU A 29 -4.57 -14.56 -1.60
CA LEU A 29 -5.33 -13.46 -0.99
C LEU A 29 -6.83 -13.74 -0.99
N LYS A 30 -7.48 -13.65 0.16
CA LYS A 30 -8.85 -14.18 0.35
C LYS A 30 -9.95 -13.30 -0.24
N SER A 31 -9.64 -12.08 -0.68
CA SER A 31 -10.61 -11.16 -1.29
C SER A 31 -9.91 -10.11 -2.17
N ASP A 32 -10.64 -9.58 -3.16
CA ASP A 32 -10.21 -8.44 -4.00
C ASP A 32 -9.74 -7.24 -3.16
N ALA A 33 -10.22 -7.09 -1.92
CA ALA A 33 -9.80 -6.05 -1.00
C ALA A 33 -8.34 -6.21 -0.53
N GLU A 34 -7.85 -7.44 -0.34
CA GLU A 34 -6.45 -7.66 0.04
C GLU A 34 -5.51 -7.35 -1.14
N ILE A 35 -5.92 -7.68 -2.37
CA ILE A 35 -5.19 -7.28 -3.59
C ILE A 35 -5.21 -5.77 -3.75
N ALA A 36 -6.38 -5.15 -3.56
CA ALA A 36 -6.54 -3.71 -3.64
C ALA A 36 -5.64 -2.98 -2.63
N ALA A 37 -5.47 -3.50 -1.41
CA ALA A 37 -4.58 -2.93 -0.40
C ALA A 37 -3.10 -2.91 -0.84
N VAL A 38 -2.63 -3.97 -1.50
CA VAL A 38 -1.24 -4.05 -1.99
C VAL A 38 -1.04 -3.13 -3.21
N ILE A 39 -1.97 -3.15 -4.17
CA ILE A 39 -1.88 -2.29 -5.36
C ILE A 39 -2.00 -0.81 -4.96
N SER A 40 -2.91 -0.48 -4.05
CA SER A 40 -3.10 0.90 -3.60
C SER A 40 -1.90 1.44 -2.84
N HIS A 41 -1.15 0.57 -2.14
CA HIS A 41 0.13 0.92 -1.54
C HIS A 41 1.19 1.31 -2.59
N GLU A 42 1.34 0.53 -3.67
CA GLU A 42 2.26 0.86 -4.76
C GLU A 42 1.87 2.17 -5.47
N VAL A 43 0.57 2.38 -5.70
CA VAL A 43 0.05 3.66 -6.22
C VAL A 43 0.31 4.79 -5.22
N GLY A 44 0.19 4.53 -3.91
CA GLY A 44 0.53 5.46 -2.85
C GLY A 44 1.98 5.95 -2.93
N HIS A 45 2.94 5.06 -3.21
CA HIS A 45 4.33 5.45 -3.46
C HIS A 45 4.49 6.40 -4.66
N LEU A 46 3.73 6.16 -5.73
CA LEU A 46 3.75 7.02 -6.92
C LEU A 46 3.14 8.38 -6.63
N VAL A 47 2.00 8.42 -5.95
CA VAL A 47 1.30 9.66 -5.55
C VAL A 47 2.20 10.50 -4.63
N ALA A 48 2.88 9.88 -3.68
CA ALA A 48 3.84 10.55 -2.79
C ALA A 48 5.20 10.85 -3.44
N ARG A 49 5.41 10.44 -4.71
CA ARG A 49 6.64 10.68 -5.49
C ARG A 49 7.91 10.13 -4.81
N HIS A 50 7.78 9.10 -3.98
CA HIS A 50 8.91 8.46 -3.30
C HIS A 50 10.05 8.00 -4.24
N PRO A 51 9.78 7.52 -5.48
CA PRO A 51 10.86 7.20 -6.43
C PRO A 51 11.66 8.44 -6.86
N ALA A 52 10.98 9.55 -7.14
CA ALA A 52 11.63 10.81 -7.55
C ALA A 52 12.45 11.42 -6.41
N GLU A 53 11.96 11.34 -5.17
CA GLU A 53 12.70 11.74 -3.98
C GLU A 53 13.99 10.90 -3.82
N SER A 54 13.87 9.58 -4.01
CA SER A 54 15.01 8.65 -3.93
C SER A 54 16.06 8.97 -5.01
N PHE A 55 15.61 9.24 -6.23
CA PHE A 55 16.47 9.66 -7.34
C PHE A 55 17.18 10.99 -7.06
N THR A 56 16.45 12.00 -6.59
CA THR A 56 17.01 13.31 -6.26
C THR A 56 18.08 13.21 -5.17
N LYS A 57 17.82 12.41 -4.14
CA LYS A 57 18.81 12.12 -3.08
C LYS A 57 20.06 11.45 -3.64
N ALA A 58 19.92 10.49 -4.56
CA ALA A 58 21.05 9.84 -5.20
C ALA A 58 21.88 10.81 -6.05
N VAL A 59 21.25 11.70 -6.81
CA VAL A 59 21.93 12.74 -7.59
C VAL A 59 22.69 13.71 -6.68
N LEU A 60 22.07 14.18 -5.60
CA LEU A 60 22.73 15.07 -4.64
C LEU A 60 23.94 14.42 -3.97
N LEU A 61 23.83 13.13 -3.60
CA LEU A 61 24.97 12.37 -3.11
C LEU A 61 26.09 12.26 -4.14
N ALA A 62 25.77 11.96 -5.40
CA ALA A 62 26.75 11.87 -6.47
C ALA A 62 27.49 13.19 -6.68
N ILE A 63 26.77 14.32 -6.67
CA ILE A 63 27.36 15.67 -6.72
C ILE A 63 28.26 15.90 -5.50
N GLY A 64 27.81 15.54 -4.30
CA GLY A 64 28.60 15.64 -3.08
C GLY A 64 29.93 14.88 -3.17
N VAL A 65 29.90 13.64 -3.68
CA VAL A 65 31.11 12.82 -3.91
C VAL A 65 32.05 13.50 -4.91
N ILE A 66 31.53 14.02 -6.02
CA ILE A 66 32.34 14.74 -7.02
C ILE A 66 33.04 15.94 -6.38
N ILE A 67 32.33 16.74 -5.56
CA ILE A 67 32.90 17.90 -4.88
C ILE A 67 34.03 17.49 -3.92
N ILE A 68 33.84 16.40 -3.16
CA ILE A 68 34.89 15.87 -2.26
C ILE A 68 36.13 15.47 -3.06
N VAL A 69 35.96 14.76 -4.17
CA VAL A 69 37.08 14.29 -5.01
C VAL A 69 37.82 15.47 -5.65
N LEU A 70 37.12 16.44 -6.20
CA LEU A 70 37.75 17.61 -6.81
C LEU A 70 38.44 18.51 -5.75
N GLY A 71 37.88 18.60 -4.55
CA GLY A 71 38.50 19.28 -3.42
C GLY A 71 39.76 18.58 -2.90
N SER A 72 39.76 17.24 -2.83
CA SER A 72 40.94 16.48 -2.40
C SER A 72 42.08 16.51 -3.41
N LEU A 73 41.76 16.67 -4.70
CA LEU A 73 42.72 16.90 -5.77
C LEU A 73 43.23 18.35 -5.85
N GLY A 74 42.75 19.25 -4.98
CA GLY A 74 43.14 20.66 -4.97
C GLY A 74 42.63 21.49 -6.15
N ILE A 75 41.67 20.95 -6.92
CA ILE A 75 41.06 21.61 -8.09
C ILE A 75 40.07 22.68 -7.64
N LEU A 76 39.35 22.44 -6.54
CA LEU A 76 38.50 23.45 -5.89
C LEU A 76 39.20 24.02 -4.66
N PRO A 77 38.98 25.32 -4.33
CA PRO A 77 39.45 25.90 -3.08
C PRO A 77 38.91 25.07 -1.91
N PRO A 78 39.66 24.92 -0.79
CA PRO A 78 39.26 24.08 0.33
C PRO A 78 37.97 24.62 0.95
N ALA A 79 36.85 24.09 0.49
CA ALA A 79 35.56 24.44 1.00
C ALA A 79 35.42 23.75 2.35
N LYS A 80 35.70 24.48 3.43
CA LYS A 80 35.61 24.01 4.83
C LYS A 80 34.27 23.31 5.15
N PHE A 81 33.23 23.58 4.36
CA PHE A 81 31.93 22.94 4.42
C PHE A 81 31.93 21.48 3.93
N PHE A 82 32.75 21.14 2.93
CA PHE A 82 32.79 19.81 2.31
C PHE A 82 33.92 18.88 2.81
N LEU A 83 34.85 19.41 3.62
CA LEU A 83 35.93 18.62 4.24
C LEU A 83 35.46 17.70 5.39
N ASN A 84 34.18 17.76 5.77
CA ASN A 84 33.62 16.85 6.77
C ASN A 84 32.75 15.79 6.08
N PRO A 85 33.32 14.64 5.68
CA PRO A 85 32.57 13.59 4.96
C PRO A 85 31.32 13.12 5.71
N SER A 86 31.30 13.22 7.05
CA SER A 86 30.14 12.94 7.90
C SER A 86 28.90 13.82 7.63
N ARG A 87 29.08 15.01 7.03
CA ARG A 87 27.99 15.94 6.67
C ARG A 87 27.43 15.72 5.26
N ILE A 88 28.19 15.08 4.39
CA ILE A 88 27.82 14.83 2.98
C ILE A 88 27.37 13.38 2.79
N LEU A 89 28.01 12.47 3.52
CA LEU A 89 27.72 11.06 3.55
C LEU A 89 27.09 10.75 4.91
N PRO A 90 25.75 10.80 5.03
CA PRO A 90 25.07 10.24 6.18
C PRO A 90 25.57 8.80 6.35
N PRO A 91 25.86 8.32 7.58
CA PRO A 91 26.11 6.90 7.80
C PRO A 91 25.02 6.09 7.09
N ALA A 92 25.40 4.97 6.47
CA ALA A 92 24.48 4.13 5.68
C ALA A 92 23.17 3.80 6.44
N GLU A 93 23.25 3.78 7.78
CA GLU A 93 22.14 3.64 8.71
C GLU A 93 21.02 4.70 8.58
N ILE A 94 21.34 5.95 8.23
CA ILE A 94 20.36 7.04 8.01
C ILE A 94 19.57 6.81 6.72
N PHE A 95 20.21 6.25 5.69
CA PHE A 95 19.51 5.81 4.47
C PHE A 95 18.62 4.59 4.72
N LEU A 96 18.94 3.78 5.73
CA LEU A 96 18.29 2.50 5.96
C LEU A 96 17.06 2.56 6.87
N ASN A 97 16.93 3.49 7.83
CA ASN A 97 15.94 3.28 8.90
C ASN A 97 14.77 4.29 9.02
N PRO A 98 14.97 5.60 9.26
CA PRO A 98 13.83 6.47 9.61
C PRO A 98 13.06 6.97 8.39
N SER A 99 13.78 7.39 7.35
CA SER A 99 13.18 7.92 6.12
C SER A 99 12.46 6.85 5.29
N ARG A 100 12.87 5.57 5.39
CA ARG A 100 12.12 4.47 4.77
C ARG A 100 10.79 4.25 5.48
N ARG A 101 10.81 4.05 6.81
CA ARG A 101 9.59 3.82 7.61
C ARG A 101 8.56 4.94 7.45
N ARG A 102 9.00 6.19 7.39
CA ARG A 102 8.12 7.34 7.12
C ARG A 102 7.41 7.20 5.77
N ARG A 103 8.15 6.87 4.70
CA ARG A 103 7.60 6.70 3.34
C ARG A 103 6.62 5.53 3.25
N GLU A 104 6.89 4.44 3.98
CA GLU A 104 5.94 3.32 4.08
C GLU A 104 4.61 3.76 4.69
N LYS A 105 4.66 4.42 5.86
CA LYS A 105 3.44 4.93 6.53
C LYS A 105 2.68 5.93 5.66
N GLU A 106 3.39 6.79 4.93
CA GLU A 106 2.80 7.74 3.99
C GLU A 106 2.12 7.03 2.81
N ALA A 107 2.78 6.05 2.20
CA ALA A 107 2.22 5.24 1.12
C ALA A 107 1.02 4.41 1.60
N ASP A 108 1.07 3.86 2.81
CA ASP A 108 -0.02 3.12 3.43
C ASP A 108 -1.27 3.97 3.67
N TYR A 109 -1.08 5.15 4.25
CA TYR A 109 -2.14 6.10 4.50
C TYR A 109 -2.83 6.48 3.19
N ILE A 110 -2.05 6.88 2.17
CA ILE A 110 -2.59 7.21 0.84
C ILE A 110 -3.28 5.98 0.23
N GLY A 111 -2.67 4.81 0.32
CA GLY A 111 -3.19 3.55 -0.22
C GLY A 111 -4.53 3.16 0.40
N GLN A 112 -4.70 3.32 1.72
CA GLN A 112 -5.97 3.05 2.41
C GLN A 112 -7.08 4.00 1.94
N LEU A 113 -6.75 5.28 1.72
CA LEU A 113 -7.68 6.27 1.19
C LEU A 113 -8.06 5.98 -0.28
N LEU A 114 -7.10 5.54 -1.10
CA LEU A 114 -7.34 5.13 -2.48
C LEU A 114 -8.22 3.88 -2.55
N MET A 115 -7.97 2.91 -1.68
CA MET A 115 -8.76 1.70 -1.56
C MET A 115 -10.21 2.02 -1.16
N ALA A 116 -10.40 2.89 -0.16
CA ALA A 116 -11.73 3.39 0.22
C ALA A 116 -12.43 4.11 -0.93
N SER A 117 -11.69 4.92 -1.70
CA SER A 117 -12.22 5.65 -2.86
C SER A 117 -12.59 4.73 -4.03
N ALA A 118 -11.97 3.56 -4.13
CA ALA A 118 -12.30 2.51 -5.09
C ALA A 118 -13.48 1.63 -4.63
N GLY A 119 -14.06 1.87 -3.46
CA GLY A 119 -15.19 1.11 -2.93
C GLY A 119 -14.80 -0.19 -2.24
N TYR A 120 -13.54 -0.32 -1.80
CA TYR A 120 -13.07 -1.43 -0.97
C TYR A 120 -13.01 -1.00 0.50
N ASP A 121 -13.34 -1.92 1.40
CA ASP A 121 -13.44 -1.64 2.84
C ASP A 121 -12.05 -1.32 3.46
N PRO A 122 -11.83 -0.08 3.96
CA PRO A 122 -10.53 0.34 4.50
C PRO A 122 -10.07 -0.44 5.74
N ARG A 123 -10.97 -1.18 6.39
CA ARG A 123 -10.65 -2.05 7.54
C ARG A 123 -9.86 -3.29 7.15
N GLU A 124 -9.78 -3.61 5.86
CA GLU A 124 -8.98 -4.74 5.37
C GLU A 124 -7.48 -4.41 5.31
N CYS A 125 -7.10 -3.14 5.13
CA CYS A 125 -5.70 -2.72 5.05
C CYS A 125 -4.87 -3.14 6.28
N PRO A 126 -5.23 -2.80 7.54
CA PRO A 126 -4.46 -3.19 8.71
C PRO A 126 -4.28 -4.72 8.86
N LYS A 127 -5.29 -5.50 8.44
CA LYS A 127 -5.29 -6.96 8.53
C LYS A 127 -4.30 -7.59 7.57
N VAL A 128 -4.09 -6.99 6.39
CA VAL A 128 -3.06 -7.43 5.44
C VAL A 128 -1.68 -7.32 6.10
N TYR A 129 -1.37 -6.18 6.69
CA TYR A 129 -0.07 -5.96 7.36
C TYR A 129 0.13 -6.80 8.63
N GLU A 130 -0.95 -7.09 9.37
CA GLU A 130 -0.91 -7.99 10.53
C GLU A 130 -0.66 -9.45 10.13
N LYS A 131 -1.31 -9.94 9.06
CA LYS A 131 -1.06 -11.28 8.50
C LYS A 131 0.38 -11.43 8.04
N LEU A 132 0.95 -10.37 7.47
CA LEU A 132 2.33 -10.35 7.00
C LEU A 132 3.34 -10.39 8.16
N ASP A 133 3.05 -9.72 9.28
CA ASP A 133 3.86 -9.79 10.50
C ASP A 133 3.92 -11.24 11.04
N GLN A 134 2.81 -11.97 10.92
CA GLN A 134 2.70 -13.36 11.36
C GLN A 134 3.39 -14.35 10.40
N ASP A 135 3.38 -14.06 9.09
CA ASP A 135 3.91 -14.93 8.03
C ASP A 135 5.44 -14.81 7.82
N HIS A 136 6.14 -13.90 8.50
CA HIS A 136 7.63 -13.79 8.44
C HIS A 136 8.37 -15.10 8.77
N SER A 137 7.68 -16.08 9.36
CA SER A 137 8.22 -17.42 9.70
C SER A 137 8.08 -18.44 8.56
N SER A 138 7.33 -18.14 7.50
CA SER A 138 7.02 -19.09 6.42
C SER A 138 7.35 -18.48 5.06
N HIS A 139 7.99 -19.26 4.19
CA HIS A 139 8.42 -18.86 2.85
C HIS A 139 7.22 -18.66 1.89
N SER A 140 6.30 -17.74 2.22
CA SER A 140 5.15 -17.45 1.38
C SER A 140 5.59 -16.54 0.21
N LYS A 141 4.93 -16.68 -0.94
CA LYS A 141 5.21 -15.89 -2.16
C LYS A 141 5.04 -14.38 -1.96
N TYR A 142 4.44 -13.96 -0.84
CA TYR A 142 4.32 -12.56 -0.43
C TYR A 142 5.63 -11.99 0.15
N SER A 143 6.55 -12.83 0.62
CA SER A 143 7.83 -12.42 1.21
C SER A 143 8.68 -11.52 0.30
N ALA A 144 8.62 -11.70 -1.03
CA ALA A 144 9.39 -10.86 -1.96
C ALA A 144 8.97 -9.38 -1.97
N LEU A 145 7.66 -9.10 -1.82
CA LEU A 145 7.15 -7.72 -1.73
C LEU A 145 7.48 -7.08 -0.38
N PHE A 146 7.64 -7.87 0.69
CA PHE A 146 7.85 -7.36 2.04
C PHE A 146 9.30 -7.44 2.53
N LEU A 147 10.20 -8.10 1.79
CA LEU A 147 11.66 -8.01 1.97
C LEU A 147 12.19 -6.60 1.74
N THR A 148 11.49 -5.78 0.93
CA THR A 148 11.85 -4.39 0.65
C THR A 148 11.17 -3.37 1.57
N HIS A 149 10.14 -3.77 2.33
CA HIS A 149 9.28 -2.90 3.15
C HIS A 149 9.01 -3.49 4.57
N PRO A 150 9.99 -3.43 5.50
CA PRO A 150 9.84 -3.96 6.85
C PRO A 150 8.82 -3.17 7.68
N SER A 151 8.34 -3.75 8.80
CA SER A 151 7.44 -3.17 9.86
C SER A 151 5.92 -3.39 9.76
N GLY A 152 5.47 -4.62 9.48
CA GLY A 152 4.04 -4.96 9.37
C GLY A 152 3.18 -4.52 10.58
N ARG A 153 3.62 -4.80 11.81
CA ARG A 153 2.88 -4.41 13.03
C ARG A 153 2.74 -2.89 13.22
N GLU A 154 3.83 -2.14 13.04
CA GLU A 154 3.85 -0.68 13.23
C GLU A 154 2.96 0.02 12.19
N ARG A 155 2.96 -0.49 10.95
CA ARG A 155 2.10 -0.02 9.85
C ARG A 155 0.63 -0.33 10.12
N SER A 156 0.33 -1.55 10.57
CA SER A 156 -1.03 -1.95 10.95
C SER A 156 -1.61 -1.07 12.06
N GLN A 157 -0.81 -0.76 13.08
CA GLN A 157 -1.21 0.16 14.16
C GLN A 157 -1.49 1.56 13.64
N ALA A 158 -0.60 2.13 12.82
CA ALA A 158 -0.79 3.46 12.25
C ALA A 158 -2.08 3.58 11.42
N LEU A 159 -2.40 2.55 10.63
CA LEU A 159 -3.63 2.52 9.82
C LEU A 159 -4.90 2.25 10.64
N SER A 160 -4.75 1.70 11.84
CA SER A 160 -5.85 1.46 12.77
C SER A 160 -6.13 2.66 13.68
N GLU A 161 -5.32 3.72 13.61
CA GLU A 161 -5.55 4.93 14.38
C GLU A 161 -6.93 5.52 14.07
N PRO A 162 -7.71 5.93 15.08
CA PRO A 162 -9.10 6.36 14.88
C PRO A 162 -9.26 7.48 13.84
N GLN A 163 -8.32 8.42 13.79
CA GLN A 163 -8.37 9.54 12.86
C GLN A 163 -8.24 9.07 11.40
N VAL A 164 -7.23 8.23 11.14
CA VAL A 164 -6.95 7.65 9.83
C VAL A 164 -8.12 6.78 9.37
N MET A 165 -8.57 5.87 10.23
CA MET A 165 -9.67 4.96 9.91
C MET A 165 -10.98 5.72 9.66
N THR A 166 -11.28 6.75 10.47
CA THR A 166 -12.50 7.56 10.29
C THR A 166 -12.49 8.29 8.96
N GLU A 167 -11.35 8.85 8.56
CA GLU A 167 -11.23 9.51 7.26
C GLU A 167 -11.46 8.52 6.11
N ALA A 168 -10.80 7.37 6.14
CA ALA A 168 -10.95 6.35 5.12
C ALA A 168 -12.39 5.82 5.05
N MET A 169 -13.00 5.55 6.20
CA MET A 169 -14.40 5.13 6.28
C MET A 169 -15.36 6.21 5.75
N THR A 170 -15.08 7.48 5.98
CA THR A 170 -15.91 8.59 5.44
C THR A 170 -15.89 8.58 3.91
N ARG A 171 -14.72 8.35 3.29
CA ARG A 171 -14.60 8.22 1.83
C ARG A 171 -15.35 7.01 1.31
N PHE A 172 -15.16 5.86 1.97
CA PHE A 172 -15.84 4.62 1.63
C PHE A 172 -17.36 4.76 1.67
N SER A 173 -17.92 5.32 2.75
CA SER A 173 -19.37 5.54 2.88
C SER A 173 -19.95 6.38 1.75
N LYS A 174 -19.27 7.46 1.35
CA LYS A 174 -19.71 8.30 0.20
C LYS A 174 -19.76 7.52 -1.11
N VAL A 175 -18.78 6.64 -1.35
CA VAL A 175 -18.75 5.78 -2.54
C VAL A 175 -19.93 4.79 -2.51
N MET A 176 -20.19 4.17 -1.35
CA MET A 176 -21.28 3.22 -1.18
C MET A 176 -22.66 3.88 -1.35
N GLU A 177 -22.85 5.09 -0.82
CA GLU A 177 -24.08 5.88 -1.01
C GLU A 177 -24.31 6.18 -2.50
N ARG A 178 -23.27 6.62 -3.20
CA ARG A 178 -23.35 6.90 -4.64
C ARG A 178 -23.72 5.66 -5.45
N GLN A 179 -23.11 4.51 -5.15
CA GLN A 179 -23.41 3.24 -5.82
C GLN A 179 -24.85 2.79 -5.57
N ARG A 180 -25.36 2.96 -4.34
CA ARG A 180 -26.75 2.65 -3.99
C ARG A 180 -27.74 3.52 -4.77
N GLY A 181 -27.48 4.83 -4.87
CA GLY A 181 -28.32 5.75 -5.64
C GLY A 181 -28.41 5.40 -7.13
N LEU A 182 -27.26 5.07 -7.75
CA LEU A 182 -27.22 4.65 -9.15
C LEU A 182 -28.01 3.36 -9.41
N ASN A 183 -27.93 2.39 -8.48
CA ASN A 183 -28.67 1.14 -8.60
C ASN A 183 -30.19 1.33 -8.49
N SER A 184 -30.65 2.27 -7.65
CA SER A 184 -32.08 2.60 -7.54
C SER A 184 -32.62 3.29 -8.81
N GLU A 185 -31.85 4.17 -9.44
CA GLU A 185 -32.27 4.81 -10.70
C GLU A 185 -32.35 3.79 -11.85
N THR A 186 -31.34 2.93 -11.96
CA THR A 186 -31.29 1.90 -13.02
C THR A 186 -32.42 0.87 -12.86
N GLY A 187 -32.78 0.50 -11.63
CA GLY A 187 -33.90 -0.40 -11.35
C GLY A 187 -35.28 0.16 -11.71
N MET A 188 -35.43 1.49 -11.77
CA MET A 188 -36.68 2.14 -12.22
C MET A 188 -36.82 2.22 -13.74
N LEU A 189 -35.72 2.08 -14.51
CA LEU A 189 -35.77 2.13 -15.98
C LEU A 189 -36.03 0.76 -16.64
N HIS A 190 -36.02 -0.31 -15.85
CA HIS A 190 -36.22 -1.70 -16.31
C HIS A 190 -37.55 -2.33 -15.89
N ASN A 191 -38.46 -1.56 -15.27
CA ASN A 191 -39.85 -1.94 -14.95
C ASN A 191 -40.82 -1.11 -15.78
#